data_AF-A0A1T4QFA8-F1
#
_entry.id   AF-A0A1T4QFA8-F1
#
_cell.length_a   1.000
_cell.length_b   1.000
_cell.length_c   1.000
_cell.angle_alpha   90.00
_cell.angle_beta   90.00
_cell.angle_gamma   90.00
#
_symmetry.space_group_name_H-M   'P 1'
#
loop_
_entity.id
_entity.type
_entity.pdbx_description
1 polymer ?
#
loop_
_entity_poly.entity_id
_entity_poly.type
_entity_poly.pdbx_seq_one_letter_code
_entity_poly.pdbx_strand_id
1 'polypeptide(L)'
;MHRNITYSEDDYYLSYLNISLHNGSPMRLCGGRFASYIEKKFGIKKLPYDIKLIDLILDGDNTDELFVELPKEYFLNWERYPCLGEQVKESSSDFVKNATYHDVYIISHDDSDLLDFIHPYDSSLNELFREKYKTNHPVNLAAYEHSNGHKFRPYESYMAYWRAYIIFETVQNCKFIDRYLSKTDGIDIFKKNYNQVNKLWVDKYSSSFNRLALFRSFITRVEMSNNTIRFTYSDISDFLLTHCNSSILDLKSDMTTLLEIHHDWKNKSKISGLATYESALNLLKRDIYFLFEWLCYAGMKESEVIDTWIYKDRQMQSWSQLKDVLDFEEVKFFESFKQYVPYYSGNIKDWLSCYDLSTIYDYLKSLDSFNPWIRGFYDLHELINKKGDIRLVQPRVIDNLLILSIRTEIIIREVFSSLSGTQEPDLLKKLFLELPGLISDSKSTSVFKAIADKENWGLTELRERPEDIFSKVDACNVGKNWSKDQKYFFKQLLKFVTSRNYFAHHSYKDSELNNHITEMCGNVFVSCLHSVLYISALSSQGINQNRTPRTSL
;
A
#
# COMPACT_ATOMS: atom_id res chain seq x y z
N MET A 1 -6.70 -3.88 9.13
CA MET A 1 -5.28 -3.48 9.02
C MET A 1 -5.24 -2.38 7.97
N HIS A 2 -5.19 -1.11 8.38
CA HIS A 2 -5.22 0.00 7.42
C HIS A 2 -3.84 0.13 6.77
N ARG A 3 -3.78 -0.16 5.47
CA ARG A 3 -2.65 0.21 4.62
C ARG A 3 -2.64 1.73 4.58
N ASN A 4 -1.74 2.37 5.32
CA ASN A 4 -1.73 3.83 5.40
C ASN A 4 -1.10 4.42 4.15
N ILE A 5 -1.92 4.85 3.20
CA ILE A 5 -1.52 5.86 2.23
C ILE A 5 -1.71 7.24 2.86
N THR A 6 -0.69 8.09 2.72
CA THR A 6 -0.83 9.51 3.02
C THR A 6 -1.54 10.20 1.85
N TYR A 7 -2.75 10.66 2.09
CA TYR A 7 -3.46 11.58 1.22
C TYR A 7 -2.85 12.98 1.33
N SER A 8 -2.76 13.71 0.22
CA SER A 8 -2.22 15.06 0.19
C SER A 8 -3.11 15.98 -0.61
N GLU A 9 -3.16 17.26 -0.25
CA GLU A 9 -3.92 18.28 -0.99
C GLU A 9 -3.50 18.37 -2.46
N ASP A 10 -2.23 18.04 -2.77
CA ASP A 10 -1.74 17.95 -4.14
C ASP A 10 -2.57 16.96 -4.99
N ASP A 11 -3.15 15.94 -4.37
CA ASP A 11 -3.94 14.92 -5.06
C ASP A 11 -5.35 15.43 -5.45
N TYR A 12 -5.80 16.59 -4.95
CA TYR A 12 -7.12 17.14 -5.32
C TYR A 12 -7.19 17.62 -6.76
N TYR A 13 -6.05 18.01 -7.34
CA TYR A 13 -6.00 18.69 -8.63
C TYR A 13 -5.54 17.78 -9.75
N LEU A 14 -5.42 16.47 -9.51
CA LEU A 14 -4.75 15.55 -10.43
C LEU A 14 -5.43 15.46 -11.81
N SER A 15 -6.73 15.75 -11.89
CA SER A 15 -7.44 15.83 -13.17
C SER A 15 -7.12 17.11 -13.96
N TYR A 16 -6.85 18.23 -13.29
CA TYR A 16 -6.63 19.54 -13.92
C TYR A 16 -5.58 20.37 -13.15
N LEU A 17 -4.30 20.07 -13.39
CA LEU A 17 -3.20 20.87 -12.86
C LEU A 17 -2.92 22.04 -13.81
N ASN A 18 -3.05 23.27 -13.32
CA ASN A 18 -2.87 24.45 -14.16
C ASN A 18 -1.39 24.72 -14.48
N ILE A 19 -1.20 25.34 -15.65
CA ILE A 19 0.01 26.01 -16.09
C ILE A 19 -0.34 27.49 -16.26
N SER A 20 0.27 28.33 -15.44
CA SER A 20 0.04 29.77 -15.46
C SER A 20 0.85 30.40 -16.59
N LEU A 21 0.20 30.77 -17.69
CA LEU A 21 0.84 31.41 -18.85
C LEU A 21 0.84 32.94 -18.78
N HIS A 22 0.09 33.50 -17.82
CA HIS A 22 -0.08 34.94 -17.69
C HIS A 22 1.21 35.66 -17.29
N ASN A 23 2.09 35.08 -16.46
CA ASN A 23 3.36 35.69 -16.04
C ASN A 23 4.57 34.84 -16.49
N GLY A 24 5.20 35.25 -17.59
CA GLY A 24 6.36 34.55 -18.15
C GLY A 24 7.65 34.82 -17.36
N SER A 25 7.88 34.09 -16.26
CA SER A 25 9.20 34.10 -15.63
C SER A 25 10.24 33.46 -16.56
N PRO A 26 11.38 34.12 -16.85
CA PRO A 26 12.44 33.56 -17.68
C PRO A 26 13.25 32.45 -17.00
N MET A 27 13.10 32.25 -15.68
CA MET A 27 13.94 31.34 -14.88
C MET A 27 13.27 30.01 -14.49
N ARG A 28 12.03 29.74 -14.92
CA ARG A 28 11.28 28.53 -14.56
C ARG A 28 10.66 27.86 -15.80
N LEU A 29 10.45 26.54 -15.71
CA LEU A 29 9.72 25.72 -16.70
C LEU A 29 8.43 26.38 -17.20
N CYS A 30 7.58 26.77 -16.24
CA CYS A 30 6.39 27.61 -16.27
C CYS A 30 5.93 27.81 -14.81
N GLY A 31 4.98 28.72 -14.53
CA GLY A 31 4.29 28.77 -13.23
C GLY A 31 3.12 27.75 -13.16
N GLY A 32 2.60 27.49 -11.96
CA GLY A 32 1.38 26.70 -11.77
C GLY A 32 1.59 25.36 -11.04
N ARG A 33 0.48 24.65 -10.81
CA ARG A 33 0.46 23.39 -10.06
C ARG A 33 1.13 22.25 -10.82
N PHE A 34 1.02 22.21 -12.14
CA PHE A 34 1.62 21.12 -12.94
C PHE A 34 3.15 21.14 -12.91
N ALA A 35 3.76 22.32 -13.04
CA ALA A 35 5.20 22.50 -12.94
C ALA A 35 5.71 22.11 -11.53
N SER A 36 4.98 22.52 -10.49
CA SER A 36 5.29 22.16 -9.09
C SER A 36 5.19 20.66 -8.86
N TYR A 37 4.20 19.99 -9.46
CA TYR A 37 4.02 18.55 -9.40
C TYR A 37 5.21 17.81 -10.05
N ILE A 38 5.62 18.21 -11.26
CA ILE A 38 6.78 17.64 -11.95
C ILE A 38 8.07 17.79 -11.13
N GLU A 39 8.32 18.99 -10.59
CA GLU A 39 9.50 19.25 -9.77
C GLU A 39 9.51 18.37 -8.52
N LYS A 40 8.38 18.29 -7.80
CA LYS A 40 8.25 17.54 -6.55
C LYS A 40 8.34 16.02 -6.75
N LYS A 41 7.75 15.49 -7.83
CA LYS A 41 7.65 14.04 -8.05
C LYS A 41 8.79 13.43 -8.87
N PHE A 42 9.39 14.20 -9.79
CA PHE A 42 10.45 13.70 -10.68
C PHE A 42 11.77 14.46 -10.56
N GLY A 43 11.82 15.57 -9.80
CA GLY A 43 13.02 16.40 -9.67
C GLY A 43 13.38 17.20 -10.93
N ILE A 44 12.47 17.30 -11.89
CA ILE A 44 12.70 18.00 -13.17
C ILE A 44 12.40 19.48 -12.97
N LYS A 45 13.46 20.30 -12.87
CA LYS A 45 13.36 21.77 -12.67
C LYS A 45 13.46 22.59 -13.95
N LYS A 46 14.04 22.00 -15.00
CA LYS A 46 14.22 22.58 -16.33
C LYS A 46 14.31 21.49 -17.39
N LEU A 47 13.87 21.80 -18.61
CA LEU A 47 14.10 20.96 -19.78
C LEU A 47 15.44 21.35 -20.46
N PRO A 48 16.01 20.47 -21.31
CA PRO A 48 17.19 20.80 -22.10
C PRO A 48 17.00 22.08 -22.91
N TYR A 49 18.09 22.84 -23.11
CA TYR A 49 18.12 24.08 -23.89
C TYR A 49 17.16 25.18 -23.44
N ASP A 50 16.67 25.11 -22.19
CA ASP A 50 15.67 26.01 -21.61
C ASP A 50 14.32 26.01 -22.35
N ILE A 51 13.96 24.87 -22.96
CA ILE A 51 12.60 24.65 -23.50
C ILE A 51 11.58 24.82 -22.37
N LYS A 52 10.53 25.62 -22.62
CA LYS A 52 9.43 25.82 -21.68
C LYS A 52 8.32 24.80 -21.93
N LEU A 53 7.51 24.52 -20.92
CA LEU A 53 6.36 23.61 -21.09
C LEU A 53 5.40 24.15 -22.16
N ILE A 54 5.22 25.47 -22.22
CA ILE A 54 4.37 26.08 -23.25
C ILE A 54 4.90 25.85 -24.67
N ASP A 55 6.21 25.75 -24.86
CA ASP A 55 6.80 25.48 -26.18
C ASP A 55 6.51 24.04 -26.65
N LEU A 56 6.26 23.12 -25.71
CA LEU A 56 5.84 21.75 -26.00
C LEU A 56 4.32 21.67 -26.24
N ILE A 57 3.55 22.42 -25.46
CA ILE A 57 2.09 22.50 -25.60
C ILE A 57 1.74 23.00 -27.00
N LEU A 58 2.26 24.18 -27.39
CA LEU A 58 1.97 24.82 -28.68
C LEU A 58 2.44 24.03 -29.92
N ASP A 59 3.40 23.13 -29.75
CA ASP A 59 4.03 22.37 -30.84
C ASP A 59 3.32 21.03 -31.10
N GLY A 60 2.47 20.58 -30.18
CA GLY A 60 1.87 19.26 -30.20
C GLY A 60 0.34 19.29 -30.12
N ASP A 61 -0.29 18.35 -30.80
CA ASP A 61 -1.73 18.12 -30.67
C ASP A 61 -2.06 17.33 -29.39
N ASN A 62 -3.22 17.60 -28.80
CA ASN A 62 -3.74 16.91 -27.61
C ASN A 62 -2.74 16.89 -26.45
N THR A 63 -2.07 18.01 -26.19
CA THR A 63 -1.06 18.15 -25.14
C THR A 63 -1.64 18.53 -23.79
N ASP A 64 -2.90 18.97 -23.75
CA ASP A 64 -3.62 19.43 -22.56
C ASP A 64 -5.07 18.91 -22.54
N GLU A 65 -5.69 18.90 -21.36
CA GLU A 65 -7.10 18.46 -21.20
C GLU A 65 -8.09 19.61 -21.34
N LEU A 66 -7.61 20.83 -21.08
CA LEU A 66 -8.38 22.05 -21.20
C LEU A 66 -7.43 23.23 -21.47
N PHE A 67 -7.62 23.87 -22.62
CA PHE A 67 -7.01 25.14 -22.96
C PHE A 67 -8.07 26.24 -22.93
N VAL A 68 -7.83 27.30 -22.17
CA VAL A 68 -8.78 28.41 -22.03
C VAL A 68 -8.15 29.74 -22.41
N GLU A 69 -8.97 30.58 -23.05
CA GLU A 69 -8.71 32.01 -23.25
C GLU A 69 -9.62 32.80 -22.31
N LEU A 70 -8.99 33.41 -21.32
CA LEU A 70 -9.68 34.24 -20.34
C LEU A 70 -9.90 35.65 -20.91
N PRO A 71 -10.91 36.40 -20.42
CA PRO A 71 -11.12 37.80 -20.80
C PRO A 71 -9.88 38.64 -20.51
N LYS A 72 -9.43 39.45 -21.46
CA LYS A 72 -8.31 40.40 -21.21
C LYS A 72 -8.65 41.38 -20.07
N GLU A 73 -9.93 41.73 -19.95
CA GLU A 73 -10.47 42.62 -18.91
C GLU A 73 -10.23 42.06 -17.51
N TYR A 74 -10.19 40.73 -17.36
CA TYR A 74 -9.87 40.07 -16.10
C TYR A 74 -8.48 40.49 -15.58
N PHE A 75 -7.47 40.43 -16.44
CA PHE A 75 -6.11 40.81 -16.09
C PHE A 75 -5.92 42.33 -16.03
N LEU A 76 -6.59 43.09 -16.90
CA LEU A 76 -6.52 44.56 -16.89
C LEU A 76 -7.12 45.19 -15.62
N ASN A 77 -8.02 44.47 -14.95
CA ASN A 77 -8.63 44.89 -13.69
C ASN A 77 -7.80 44.50 -12.44
N TRP A 78 -6.68 43.79 -12.60
CA TRP A 78 -5.81 43.42 -11.47
C TRP A 78 -4.94 44.61 -11.04
N GLU A 79 -5.33 45.28 -9.95
CA GLU A 79 -4.62 46.47 -9.45
C GLU A 79 -3.13 46.24 -9.15
N ARG A 80 -2.73 45.02 -8.78
CA ARG A 80 -1.35 44.65 -8.43
C ARG A 80 -0.71 43.62 -9.38
N TYR A 81 -1.19 43.51 -10.62
CA TYR A 81 -0.63 42.58 -11.61
C TYR A 81 0.92 42.66 -11.66
N PRO A 82 1.68 41.54 -11.69
CA PRO A 82 1.24 40.15 -11.76
C PRO A 82 1.03 39.49 -10.37
N CYS A 83 1.15 40.23 -9.27
CA CYS A 83 0.80 39.71 -7.96
C CYS A 83 -0.72 39.60 -7.85
N LEU A 84 -1.22 38.46 -7.35
CA LEU A 84 -2.64 38.25 -7.04
C LEU A 84 -3.19 39.47 -6.29
N GLY A 85 -4.01 40.25 -6.98
CA GLY A 85 -4.72 41.41 -6.43
C GLY A 85 -6.09 40.99 -5.93
N GLU A 86 -6.61 41.72 -4.95
CA GLU A 86 -7.97 41.53 -4.44
C GLU A 86 -9.02 41.56 -5.56
N GLN A 87 -10.14 40.88 -5.28
CA GLN A 87 -11.20 40.53 -6.21
C GLN A 87 -11.60 41.66 -7.17
N VAL A 88 -11.91 41.25 -8.40
CA VAL A 88 -12.56 42.09 -9.42
C VAL A 88 -13.68 42.89 -8.76
N LYS A 89 -13.67 44.23 -8.92
CA LYS A 89 -14.68 45.15 -8.35
C LYS A 89 -16.09 44.57 -8.53
N GLU A 90 -16.95 44.64 -7.50
CA GLU A 90 -18.31 44.06 -7.51
C GLU A 90 -19.15 44.45 -8.75
N SER A 91 -18.84 45.57 -9.39
CA SER A 91 -19.44 46.07 -10.62
C SER A 91 -18.98 45.39 -11.92
N SER A 92 -18.10 44.39 -11.89
CA SER A 92 -17.67 43.69 -13.09
C SER A 92 -18.75 42.73 -13.61
N SER A 93 -18.83 42.59 -14.93
CA SER A 93 -19.74 41.62 -15.55
C SER A 93 -19.44 40.19 -15.10
N ASP A 94 -20.46 39.32 -15.11
CA ASP A 94 -20.31 37.90 -14.79
C ASP A 94 -19.32 37.19 -15.73
N PHE A 95 -19.12 37.75 -16.92
CA PHE A 95 -18.05 37.34 -17.85
C PHE A 95 -16.64 37.53 -17.27
N VAL A 96 -16.38 38.58 -16.50
CA VAL A 96 -15.07 38.78 -15.87
C VAL A 96 -14.98 38.08 -14.53
N LYS A 97 -16.08 38.00 -13.76
CA LYS A 97 -16.13 37.32 -12.46
C LYS A 97 -15.84 35.83 -12.58
N ASN A 98 -16.39 35.17 -13.60
CA ASN A 98 -16.21 33.74 -13.80
C ASN A 98 -14.84 33.37 -14.40
N ALA A 99 -13.96 34.34 -14.68
CA ALA A 99 -12.64 34.07 -15.26
C ALA A 99 -11.54 33.78 -14.22
N THR A 100 -11.90 33.70 -12.94
CA THR A 100 -10.95 33.43 -11.85
C THR A 100 -10.48 31.98 -11.85
N TYR A 101 -9.23 31.76 -11.43
CA TYR A 101 -8.79 30.42 -11.04
C TYR A 101 -9.63 29.94 -9.87
N HIS A 102 -10.33 28.82 -10.04
CA HIS A 102 -11.17 28.24 -9.00
C HIS A 102 -10.35 27.23 -8.21
N ASP A 103 -10.03 27.58 -6.98
CA ASP A 103 -9.42 26.64 -6.05
C ASP A 103 -10.45 25.58 -5.63
N VAL A 104 -10.01 24.33 -5.44
CA VAL A 104 -10.90 23.27 -4.96
C VAL A 104 -10.96 23.40 -3.45
N TYR A 105 -12.03 24.03 -2.96
CA TYR A 105 -12.32 24.10 -1.54
C TYR A 105 -13.10 22.86 -1.11
N ILE A 106 -12.66 22.21 -0.03
CA ILE A 106 -13.48 21.20 0.64
C ILE A 106 -14.54 21.94 1.43
N ILE A 107 -15.78 21.90 0.96
CA ILE A 107 -16.92 22.34 1.74
C ILE A 107 -17.53 21.08 2.37
N SER A 108 -17.10 20.76 3.59
CA SER A 108 -17.70 19.66 4.35
C SER A 108 -19.04 20.14 4.92
N HIS A 109 -20.13 19.60 4.40
CA HIS A 109 -21.48 19.81 4.90
C HIS A 109 -22.06 18.47 5.36
N ASP A 110 -22.90 18.50 6.40
CA ASP A 110 -23.59 17.31 6.90
C ASP A 110 -24.48 16.64 5.84
N ASP A 111 -24.83 17.36 4.76
CA ASP A 111 -25.66 16.91 3.64
C ASP A 111 -24.90 16.85 2.28
N SER A 112 -23.59 16.60 2.29
CA SER A 112 -22.80 16.51 1.05
C SER A 112 -23.18 15.26 0.22
N ASP A 113 -23.39 15.43 -1.09
CA ASP A 113 -23.66 14.36 -2.06
C ASP A 113 -22.38 13.90 -2.78
N LEU A 114 -22.38 12.68 -3.36
CA LEU A 114 -21.21 12.16 -4.11
C LEU A 114 -20.77 13.10 -5.26
N LEU A 115 -21.69 13.87 -5.84
CA LEU A 115 -21.39 14.85 -6.90
C LEU A 115 -20.49 16.00 -6.40
N ASP A 116 -20.54 16.34 -5.11
CA ASP A 116 -19.76 17.44 -4.53
C ASP A 116 -18.25 17.13 -4.51
N PHE A 117 -17.90 15.86 -4.58
CA PHE A 117 -16.51 15.39 -4.62
C PHE A 117 -15.95 15.27 -6.03
N ILE A 118 -16.74 15.52 -7.09
CA ILE A 118 -16.25 15.63 -8.47
C ILE A 118 -15.44 16.93 -8.64
N HIS A 119 -14.44 16.92 -9.53
CA HIS A 119 -13.67 18.14 -9.80
C HIS A 119 -14.61 19.27 -10.28
N PRO A 120 -14.52 20.50 -9.77
CA PRO A 120 -15.44 21.60 -10.12
C PRO A 120 -15.61 21.84 -11.63
N TYR A 121 -14.52 21.70 -12.40
CA TYR A 121 -14.55 21.78 -13.88
C TYR A 121 -15.32 20.66 -14.59
N ASP A 122 -15.61 19.55 -13.92
CA ASP A 122 -16.49 18.48 -14.40
C ASP A 122 -17.87 18.50 -13.70
N SER A 123 -18.13 19.48 -12.83
CA SER A 123 -19.38 19.62 -12.10
C SER A 123 -19.95 21.04 -12.23
N SER A 124 -20.05 21.78 -11.12
CA SER A 124 -20.78 23.06 -11.03
C SER A 124 -20.21 24.18 -11.90
N LEU A 125 -18.94 24.10 -12.29
CA LEU A 125 -18.28 25.12 -13.11
C LEU A 125 -18.13 24.74 -14.58
N ASN A 126 -18.62 23.58 -15.01
CA ASN A 126 -18.44 23.12 -16.39
C ASN A 126 -18.98 24.14 -17.41
N GLU A 127 -20.24 24.56 -17.29
CA GLU A 127 -20.84 25.53 -18.22
C GLU A 127 -20.28 26.96 -18.03
N LEU A 128 -20.14 27.40 -16.77
CA LEU A 128 -19.79 28.79 -16.44
C LEU A 128 -18.33 29.15 -16.73
N PHE A 129 -17.43 28.16 -16.70
CA PHE A 129 -15.98 28.34 -16.92
C PHE A 129 -15.52 27.56 -18.14
N ARG A 130 -15.64 26.23 -18.11
CA ARG A 130 -15.00 25.36 -19.10
C ARG A 130 -15.61 25.57 -20.48
N GLU A 131 -16.91 25.45 -20.66
CA GLU A 131 -17.55 25.64 -21.98
C GLU A 131 -17.42 27.07 -22.49
N LYS A 132 -17.41 28.05 -21.58
CA LYS A 132 -17.37 29.47 -21.91
C LYS A 132 -16.00 29.97 -22.37
N TYR A 133 -14.92 29.52 -21.74
CA TYR A 133 -13.56 30.01 -22.03
C TYR A 133 -12.72 28.99 -22.78
N LYS A 134 -13.17 27.73 -22.92
CA LYS A 134 -12.47 26.75 -23.73
C LYS A 134 -12.33 27.28 -25.15
N THR A 135 -11.09 27.27 -25.61
CA THR A 135 -10.75 27.65 -26.98
C THR A 135 -10.00 26.50 -27.64
N ASN A 136 -9.88 26.59 -28.97
CA ASN A 136 -9.06 25.65 -29.70
C ASN A 136 -7.59 25.88 -29.35
N HIS A 137 -6.81 24.80 -29.45
CA HIS A 137 -5.38 24.85 -29.20
C HIS A 137 -4.72 25.91 -30.11
N PRO A 138 -4.09 26.97 -29.55
CA PRO A 138 -3.64 28.10 -30.35
C PRO A 138 -2.29 27.83 -31.01
N VAL A 139 -2.14 28.29 -32.26
CA VAL A 139 -0.85 28.24 -32.98
C VAL A 139 0.13 29.29 -32.44
N ASN A 140 -0.38 30.42 -31.92
CA ASN A 140 0.40 31.48 -31.32
C ASN A 140 -0.38 32.14 -30.18
N LEU A 141 0.31 32.56 -29.12
CA LEU A 141 -0.30 33.23 -27.98
C LEU A 141 -0.20 34.75 -28.11
N ALA A 142 -1.34 35.43 -28.15
CA ALA A 142 -1.40 36.88 -28.10
C ALA A 142 -0.86 37.40 -26.75
N ALA A 143 -0.06 38.47 -26.81
CA ALA A 143 0.44 39.16 -25.64
C ALA A 143 -0.17 40.57 -25.57
N TYR A 144 -0.57 40.96 -24.38
CA TYR A 144 -1.16 42.25 -24.06
C TYR A 144 -0.30 42.96 -23.01
N GLU A 145 -0.49 44.27 -22.87
CA GLU A 145 0.22 45.10 -21.90
C GLU A 145 -0.75 45.59 -20.83
N HIS A 146 -0.38 45.39 -19.57
CA HIS A 146 -1.10 45.91 -18.42
C HIS A 146 -0.76 47.39 -18.20
N SER A 147 -1.61 48.14 -17.50
CA SER A 147 -1.43 49.58 -17.25
C SER A 147 -0.14 49.94 -16.49
N ASN A 148 0.49 48.96 -15.84
CA ASN A 148 1.76 49.10 -15.13
C ASN A 148 2.99 48.66 -15.96
N GLY A 149 2.82 48.42 -17.26
CA GLY A 149 3.91 48.07 -18.20
C GLY A 149 4.29 46.58 -18.23
N HIS A 150 3.67 45.74 -17.39
CA HIS A 150 3.89 44.30 -17.45
C HIS A 150 3.11 43.67 -18.62
N LYS A 151 3.73 42.74 -19.33
CA LYS A 151 3.08 41.97 -20.39
C LYS A 151 2.41 40.72 -19.83
N PHE A 152 1.21 40.43 -20.32
CA PHE A 152 0.45 39.24 -19.94
C PHE A 152 -0.11 38.51 -21.16
N ARG A 153 -0.40 37.23 -20.97
CA ARG A 153 -1.08 36.37 -21.94
C ARG A 153 -2.34 35.83 -21.30
N PRO A 154 -3.54 36.06 -21.84
CA PRO A 154 -4.79 35.71 -21.18
C PRO A 154 -5.15 34.25 -21.41
N TYR A 155 -4.19 33.34 -21.27
CA TYR A 155 -4.37 31.93 -21.54
C TYR A 155 -3.99 31.10 -20.32
N GLU A 156 -4.67 30.00 -20.13
CA GLU A 156 -4.29 28.96 -19.18
C GLU A 156 -4.44 27.59 -19.82
N SER A 157 -3.53 26.69 -19.46
CA SER A 157 -3.59 25.29 -19.89
C SER A 157 -3.67 24.41 -18.65
N TYR A 158 -4.54 23.41 -18.68
CA TYR A 158 -4.75 22.46 -17.60
C TYR A 158 -4.39 21.07 -18.09
N MET A 159 -3.49 20.41 -17.37
CA MET A 159 -2.98 19.09 -17.70
C MET A 159 -3.31 18.10 -16.58
N ALA A 160 -3.71 16.89 -16.96
CA ALA A 160 -3.80 15.81 -16.00
C ALA A 160 -2.41 15.41 -15.49
N TYR A 161 -2.32 14.93 -14.26
CA TYR A 161 -1.04 14.62 -13.60
C TYR A 161 -0.20 13.61 -14.38
N TRP A 162 -0.84 12.66 -15.06
CA TRP A 162 -0.16 11.59 -15.80
C TRP A 162 0.60 12.12 -17.01
N ARG A 163 0.30 13.34 -17.49
CA ARG A 163 1.11 14.04 -18.50
C ARG A 163 2.55 14.28 -18.03
N ALA A 164 2.78 14.29 -16.72
CA ALA A 164 4.13 14.33 -16.17
C ALA A 164 4.96 13.09 -16.53
N TYR A 165 4.33 11.92 -16.74
CA TYR A 165 5.00 10.72 -17.20
C TYR A 165 5.52 10.85 -18.63
N ILE A 166 4.79 11.54 -19.51
CA ILE A 166 5.26 11.88 -20.86
C ILE A 166 6.53 12.72 -20.77
N ILE A 167 6.49 13.81 -19.98
CA ILE A 167 7.67 14.68 -19.77
C ILE A 167 8.85 13.89 -19.20
N PHE A 168 8.59 13.04 -18.21
CA PHE A 168 9.61 12.18 -17.62
C PHE A 168 10.26 11.26 -18.68
N GLU A 169 9.46 10.54 -19.46
CA GLU A 169 9.97 9.64 -20.50
C GLU A 169 10.74 10.40 -21.58
N THR A 170 10.24 11.55 -22.03
CA THR A 170 10.96 12.39 -22.99
C THR A 170 12.32 12.82 -22.45
N VAL A 171 12.39 13.27 -21.19
CA VAL A 171 13.66 13.66 -20.55
C VAL A 171 14.61 12.48 -20.44
N GLN A 172 14.14 11.26 -20.15
CA GLN A 172 15.00 10.08 -20.09
C GLN A 172 15.46 9.62 -21.48
N ASN A 173 14.58 9.67 -22.49
CA ASN A 173 14.91 9.29 -23.87
C ASN A 173 15.94 10.26 -24.49
N CYS A 174 15.85 11.54 -24.14
CA CYS A 174 16.76 12.59 -24.61
C CYS A 174 17.80 12.97 -23.54
N LYS A 175 18.16 12.04 -22.65
CA LYS A 175 19.10 12.33 -21.58
C LYS A 175 20.46 12.73 -22.16
N PHE A 176 21.04 13.81 -21.64
CA PHE A 176 22.31 14.40 -22.10
C PHE A 176 22.31 14.96 -23.52
N ILE A 177 21.14 15.18 -24.14
CA ILE A 177 21.04 15.76 -25.48
C ILE A 177 21.84 17.07 -25.62
N ASP A 178 21.82 17.88 -24.56
CA ASP A 178 22.54 19.15 -24.40
C ASP A 178 24.07 19.03 -24.44
N ARG A 179 24.62 17.84 -24.15
CA ARG A 179 26.06 17.60 -24.21
C ARG A 179 26.55 17.21 -25.60
N TYR A 180 25.68 16.68 -26.44
CA TYR A 180 26.07 16.03 -27.69
C TYR A 180 25.56 16.72 -28.95
N LEU A 181 24.51 17.55 -28.84
CA LEU A 181 23.89 18.21 -29.99
C LEU A 181 23.87 19.74 -29.85
N SER A 182 23.87 20.41 -31.01
CA SER A 182 23.68 21.86 -31.10
C SER A 182 22.30 22.25 -30.53
N LYS A 183 22.14 23.51 -30.13
CA LYS A 183 20.86 23.99 -29.57
C LYS A 183 19.70 23.77 -30.56
N THR A 184 19.91 24.05 -31.84
CA THR A 184 18.87 23.95 -32.87
C THR A 184 18.45 22.49 -33.07
N ASP A 185 19.42 21.61 -33.35
CA ASP A 185 19.14 20.19 -33.61
C ASP A 185 18.58 19.49 -32.37
N GLY A 186 19.11 19.84 -31.20
CA GLY A 186 18.69 19.27 -29.93
C GLY A 186 17.26 19.66 -29.54
N ILE A 187 16.83 20.90 -29.80
CA ILE A 187 15.44 21.32 -29.58
C ILE A 187 14.49 20.53 -30.50
N ASP A 188 14.82 20.42 -31.80
CA ASP A 188 13.98 19.72 -32.77
C ASP A 188 13.83 18.23 -32.43
N ILE A 189 14.92 17.58 -32.03
CA ILE A 189 14.90 16.17 -31.60
C ILE A 189 14.11 15.99 -30.31
N PHE A 190 14.27 16.89 -29.33
CA PHE A 190 13.52 16.82 -28.08
C PHE A 190 12.02 16.96 -28.31
N LYS A 191 11.59 17.95 -29.11
CA LYS A 191 10.18 18.16 -29.48
C LYS A 191 9.61 16.97 -30.25
N LYS A 192 10.36 16.43 -31.21
CA LYS A 192 9.96 15.22 -31.94
C LYS A 192 9.76 14.03 -31.00
N ASN A 193 10.66 13.82 -30.04
CA ASN A 193 10.51 12.75 -29.05
C ASN A 193 9.29 12.99 -28.14
N TYR A 194 9.09 14.23 -27.68
CA TYR A 194 7.91 14.60 -26.90
C TYR A 194 6.62 14.26 -27.65
N ASN A 195 6.48 14.69 -28.91
CA ASN A 195 5.27 14.43 -29.71
C ASN A 195 5.03 12.93 -29.93
N GLN A 196 6.10 12.14 -30.11
CA GLN A 196 6.00 10.67 -30.23
C GLN A 196 5.53 10.02 -28.93
N VAL A 197 6.11 10.39 -27.80
CA VAL A 197 5.73 9.86 -26.48
C VAL A 197 4.32 10.33 -26.10
N ASN A 198 3.98 11.60 -26.32
CA ASN A 198 2.65 12.15 -26.07
C ASN A 198 1.59 11.38 -26.84
N LYS A 199 1.80 11.17 -28.15
CA LYS A 199 0.88 10.39 -28.99
C LYS A 199 0.68 8.97 -28.47
N LEU A 200 1.77 8.26 -28.15
CA LEU A 200 1.68 6.91 -27.58
C LEU A 200 0.84 6.89 -26.29
N TRP A 201 1.11 7.83 -25.38
CA TRP A 201 0.42 7.90 -24.10
C TRP A 201 -1.05 8.29 -24.25
N VAL A 202 -1.37 9.25 -25.12
CA VAL A 202 -2.75 9.64 -25.41
C VAL A 202 -3.51 8.47 -26.02
N ASP A 203 -2.95 7.83 -27.04
CA ASP A 203 -3.63 6.76 -27.79
C ASP A 203 -3.81 5.49 -26.94
N LYS A 204 -2.79 5.10 -26.16
CA LYS A 204 -2.79 3.82 -25.43
C LYS A 204 -3.25 3.94 -23.97
N TYR A 205 -2.98 5.05 -23.28
CA TYR A 205 -3.03 5.11 -21.82
C TYR A 205 -3.98 6.17 -21.23
N SER A 206 -4.41 7.17 -22.02
CA SER A 206 -5.21 8.30 -21.51
C SER A 206 -6.48 7.87 -20.78
N SER A 207 -7.23 6.91 -21.33
CA SER A 207 -8.48 6.42 -20.72
C SER A 207 -8.26 5.88 -19.31
N SER A 208 -7.25 5.02 -19.14
CA SER A 208 -6.89 4.40 -17.85
C SER A 208 -6.46 5.45 -16.83
N PHE A 209 -5.56 6.36 -17.21
CA PHE A 209 -5.05 7.37 -16.28
C PHE A 209 -6.06 8.49 -16.00
N ASN A 210 -7.00 8.78 -16.89
CA ASN A 210 -8.09 9.72 -16.63
C ASN A 210 -9.08 9.15 -15.59
N ARG A 211 -9.46 7.88 -15.73
CA ARG A 211 -10.24 7.18 -14.69
C ARG A 211 -9.51 7.19 -13.34
N LEU A 212 -8.21 6.91 -13.36
CA LEU A 212 -7.41 6.89 -12.14
C LEU A 212 -7.24 8.29 -11.53
N ALA A 213 -7.04 9.33 -12.33
CA ALA A 213 -6.98 10.72 -11.86
C ALA A 213 -8.28 11.12 -11.17
N LEU A 214 -9.43 10.76 -11.77
CA LEU A 214 -10.75 10.97 -11.18
C LEU A 214 -10.88 10.26 -9.84
N PHE A 215 -10.64 8.94 -9.80
CA PHE A 215 -10.76 8.15 -8.57
C PHE A 215 -9.85 8.66 -7.47
N ARG A 216 -8.57 8.92 -7.78
CA ARG A 216 -7.59 9.45 -6.83
C ARG A 216 -8.01 10.80 -6.26
N SER A 217 -8.43 11.72 -7.12
CA SER A 217 -8.88 13.05 -6.67
C SER A 217 -10.12 12.93 -5.79
N PHE A 218 -11.07 12.10 -6.20
CA PHE A 218 -12.33 11.88 -5.49
C PHE A 218 -12.10 11.29 -4.09
N ILE A 219 -11.40 10.16 -4.01
CA ILE A 219 -11.18 9.46 -2.74
C ILE A 219 -10.36 10.32 -1.77
N THR A 220 -9.39 11.08 -2.28
CA THR A 220 -8.59 11.99 -1.44
C THR A 220 -9.47 13.08 -0.83
N ARG A 221 -10.43 13.64 -1.58
CA ARG A 221 -11.37 14.64 -1.04
C ARG A 221 -12.32 14.04 -0.01
N VAL A 222 -12.81 12.81 -0.25
CA VAL A 222 -13.65 12.08 0.72
C VAL A 222 -12.88 11.88 2.02
N GLU A 223 -11.68 11.29 1.97
CA GLU A 223 -10.85 11.02 3.16
C GLU A 223 -10.47 12.29 3.93
N MET A 224 -10.24 13.41 3.24
CA MET A 224 -9.84 14.68 3.86
C MET A 224 -11.02 15.55 4.33
N SER A 225 -12.27 15.14 4.07
CA SER A 225 -13.48 15.89 4.48
C SER A 225 -13.90 15.72 5.95
N ASN A 226 -13.09 15.01 6.76
CA ASN A 226 -13.26 14.81 8.21
C ASN A 226 -14.56 14.09 8.65
N ASN A 227 -14.92 13.00 7.97
CA ASN A 227 -15.70 11.89 8.52
C ASN A 227 -17.11 12.17 9.11
N THR A 228 -18.03 12.56 8.24
CA THR A 228 -19.42 12.06 8.28
C THR A 228 -19.77 11.38 6.96
N ILE A 229 -18.91 10.42 6.54
CA ILE A 229 -19.10 9.67 5.30
C ILE A 229 -20.40 8.85 5.41
N ARG A 230 -21.47 9.28 4.71
CA ARG A 230 -22.72 8.53 4.56
C ARG A 230 -22.63 7.39 3.53
N PHE A 231 -21.54 7.34 2.75
CA PHE A 231 -21.35 6.45 1.61
C PHE A 231 -20.35 5.34 1.92
N THR A 232 -20.64 4.11 1.50
CA THR A 232 -19.63 3.05 1.53
C THR A 232 -18.64 3.24 0.38
N TYR A 233 -17.45 2.64 0.49
CA TYR A 233 -16.51 2.61 -0.63
C TYR A 233 -17.08 1.91 -1.88
N SER A 234 -18.03 0.98 -1.70
CA SER A 234 -18.78 0.39 -2.81
C SER A 234 -19.65 1.43 -3.52
N ASP A 235 -20.37 2.26 -2.77
CA ASP A 235 -21.20 3.32 -3.34
C ASP A 235 -20.36 4.33 -4.14
N ILE A 236 -19.18 4.69 -3.61
CA ILE A 236 -18.20 5.55 -4.31
C ILE A 236 -17.75 4.90 -5.63
N SER A 237 -17.40 3.61 -5.58
CA SER A 237 -16.94 2.87 -6.77
C SER A 237 -18.02 2.81 -7.84
N ASP A 238 -19.25 2.46 -7.47
CA ASP A 238 -20.37 2.33 -8.40
C ASP A 238 -20.74 3.68 -9.04
N PHE A 239 -20.72 4.74 -8.24
CA PHE A 239 -20.92 6.10 -8.72
C PHE A 239 -19.85 6.51 -9.74
N LEU A 240 -18.57 6.29 -9.43
CA LEU A 240 -17.47 6.68 -10.31
C LEU A 240 -17.44 5.85 -11.60
N LEU A 241 -17.70 4.55 -11.53
CA LEU A 241 -17.83 3.68 -12.72
C LEU A 241 -18.97 4.14 -13.63
N THR A 242 -20.12 4.48 -13.05
CA THR A 242 -21.25 5.05 -13.79
C THR A 242 -20.89 6.39 -14.41
N HIS A 243 -20.25 7.28 -13.64
CA HIS A 243 -19.86 8.62 -14.10
C HIS A 243 -18.89 8.57 -15.29
N CYS A 244 -17.93 7.63 -15.28
CA CYS A 244 -16.98 7.47 -16.39
C CYS A 244 -17.45 6.50 -17.48
N ASN A 245 -18.71 6.02 -17.43
CA ASN A 245 -19.27 5.00 -18.32
C ASN A 245 -18.32 3.81 -18.50
N SER A 246 -17.87 3.25 -17.39
CA SER A 246 -16.85 2.20 -17.34
C SER A 246 -17.31 1.02 -16.48
N SER A 247 -16.54 -0.06 -16.53
CA SER A 247 -16.84 -1.32 -15.90
C SER A 247 -15.64 -1.87 -15.16
N ILE A 248 -15.87 -2.88 -14.31
CA ILE A 248 -14.80 -3.64 -13.65
C ILE A 248 -13.83 -4.26 -14.68
N LEU A 249 -14.31 -4.62 -15.88
CA LEU A 249 -13.46 -5.16 -16.94
C LEU A 249 -12.46 -4.11 -17.44
N ASP A 250 -12.88 -2.86 -17.55
CA ASP A 250 -11.98 -1.76 -17.91
C ASP A 250 -10.93 -1.55 -16.83
N LEU A 251 -11.31 -1.57 -15.54
CA LEU A 251 -10.35 -1.47 -14.43
C LEU A 251 -9.32 -2.61 -14.45
N LYS A 252 -9.72 -3.82 -14.82
CA LYS A 252 -8.79 -4.96 -15.01
C LYS A 252 -7.84 -4.73 -16.18
N SER A 253 -8.33 -4.16 -17.28
CA SER A 253 -7.49 -3.77 -18.43
C SER A 253 -6.51 -2.66 -18.05
N ASP A 254 -6.96 -1.67 -17.29
CA ASP A 254 -6.16 -0.58 -16.76
C ASP A 254 -5.03 -1.12 -15.86
N MET A 255 -5.34 -2.08 -14.97
CA MET A 255 -4.34 -2.68 -14.09
C MET A 255 -3.24 -3.39 -14.89
N THR A 256 -3.64 -4.13 -15.93
CA THR A 256 -2.69 -4.79 -16.83
C THR A 256 -1.78 -3.75 -17.51
N THR A 257 -2.38 -2.67 -18.01
CA THR A 257 -1.66 -1.55 -18.64
C THR A 257 -0.62 -0.92 -17.70
N LEU A 258 -1.00 -0.63 -16.45
CA LEU A 258 -0.08 -0.05 -15.46
C LEU A 258 1.06 -1.02 -15.11
N LEU A 259 0.79 -2.32 -15.01
CA LEU A 259 1.80 -3.35 -14.73
C LEU A 259 2.76 -3.60 -15.89
N GLU A 260 2.31 -3.42 -17.15
CA GLU A 260 3.17 -3.38 -18.35
C GLU A 260 4.14 -2.18 -18.29
N ILE A 261 3.62 -0.97 -18.06
CA ILE A 261 4.45 0.24 -17.94
C ILE A 261 5.49 0.07 -16.81
N HIS A 262 5.06 -0.48 -15.66
CA HIS A 262 5.95 -0.76 -14.55
C HIS A 262 7.05 -1.74 -14.92
N HIS A 263 6.72 -2.80 -15.67
CA HIS A 263 7.70 -3.77 -16.17
C HIS A 263 8.74 -3.11 -17.07
N ASP A 264 8.28 -2.33 -18.05
CA ASP A 264 9.15 -1.64 -19.02
C ASP A 264 10.08 -0.66 -18.32
N TRP A 265 9.57 0.15 -17.41
CA TRP A 265 10.39 1.10 -16.66
C TRP A 265 11.35 0.41 -15.69
N LYS A 266 10.95 -0.69 -15.06
CA LYS A 266 11.84 -1.51 -14.21
C LYS A 266 13.00 -2.09 -15.04
N ASN A 267 12.73 -2.55 -16.26
CA ASN A 267 13.77 -3.04 -17.17
C ASN A 267 14.69 -1.91 -17.64
N LYS A 268 14.14 -0.76 -18.06
CA LYS A 268 14.92 0.44 -18.42
C LYS A 268 15.80 0.89 -17.26
N SER A 269 15.29 0.88 -16.03
CA SER A 269 16.05 1.19 -14.82
C SER A 269 17.24 0.25 -14.63
N LYS A 270 17.00 -1.07 -14.69
CA LYS A 270 18.05 -2.10 -14.56
C LYS A 270 19.13 -1.99 -15.64
N ILE A 271 18.75 -1.74 -16.89
CA ILE A 271 19.67 -1.66 -18.03
C ILE A 271 20.49 -0.36 -17.96
N SER A 272 19.85 0.76 -17.67
CA SER A 272 20.50 2.07 -17.69
C SER A 272 21.26 2.42 -16.40
N GLY A 273 20.92 1.77 -15.28
CA GLY A 273 21.45 2.09 -13.94
C GLY A 273 21.03 3.47 -13.43
N LEU A 274 20.01 4.09 -14.04
CA LEU A 274 19.60 5.46 -13.72
C LEU A 274 18.60 5.49 -12.55
N ALA A 275 19.02 6.07 -11.42
CA ALA A 275 18.17 6.27 -10.24
C ALA A 275 16.88 7.09 -10.50
N THR A 276 16.83 7.86 -11.59
CA THR A 276 15.64 8.67 -11.96
C THR A 276 14.40 7.83 -12.21
N TYR A 277 14.55 6.56 -12.63
CA TYR A 277 13.42 5.64 -12.78
C TYR A 277 12.82 5.19 -11.45
N GLU A 278 13.55 5.24 -10.33
CA GLU A 278 13.00 4.83 -9.02
C GLU A 278 11.87 5.76 -8.57
N SER A 279 12.02 7.07 -8.81
CA SER A 279 10.96 8.05 -8.48
C SER A 279 9.69 7.82 -9.32
N ALA A 280 9.86 7.54 -10.61
CA ALA A 280 8.75 7.24 -11.50
C ALA A 280 8.06 5.91 -11.15
N LEU A 281 8.82 4.87 -10.84
CA LEU A 281 8.31 3.58 -10.38
C LEU A 281 7.54 3.70 -9.06
N ASN A 282 8.00 4.53 -8.12
CA ASN A 282 7.29 4.78 -6.86
C ASN A 282 5.96 5.50 -7.09
N LEU A 283 5.91 6.47 -8.00
CA LEU A 283 4.65 7.14 -8.34
C LEU A 283 3.69 6.18 -9.05
N LEU A 284 4.19 5.37 -9.97
CA LEU A 284 3.39 4.34 -10.65
C LEU A 284 2.92 3.24 -9.69
N LYS A 285 3.72 2.87 -8.69
CA LYS A 285 3.31 1.96 -7.60
C LYS A 285 2.12 2.54 -6.83
N ARG A 286 2.12 3.85 -6.56
CA ARG A 286 0.98 4.54 -5.93
C ARG A 286 -0.26 4.49 -6.82
N ASP A 287 -0.10 4.68 -8.12
CA ASP A 287 -1.18 4.57 -9.09
C ASP A 287 -1.78 3.16 -9.15
N ILE A 288 -0.92 2.14 -9.17
CA ILE A 288 -1.31 0.72 -9.11
C ILE A 288 -2.05 0.41 -7.80
N TYR A 289 -1.63 0.99 -6.68
CA TYR A 289 -2.30 0.80 -5.41
C TYR A 289 -3.73 1.36 -5.42
N PHE A 290 -3.93 2.58 -5.91
CA PHE A 290 -5.27 3.17 -5.98
C PHE A 290 -6.19 2.36 -6.89
N LEU A 291 -5.67 1.83 -8.01
CA LEU A 291 -6.46 0.97 -8.88
C LEU A 291 -6.76 -0.40 -8.23
N PHE A 292 -5.84 -0.94 -7.44
CA PHE A 292 -6.08 -2.12 -6.63
C PHE A 292 -7.21 -1.89 -5.62
N GLU A 293 -7.22 -0.76 -4.91
CA GLU A 293 -8.30 -0.41 -3.99
C GLU A 293 -9.63 -0.27 -4.71
N TRP A 294 -9.65 0.41 -5.86
CA TRP A 294 -10.87 0.56 -6.65
C TRP A 294 -11.44 -0.79 -7.11
N LEU A 295 -10.60 -1.73 -7.56
CA LEU A 295 -11.03 -3.09 -7.89
C LEU A 295 -11.64 -3.82 -6.68
N CYS A 296 -11.07 -3.63 -5.48
CA CYS A 296 -11.62 -4.21 -4.26
C CYS A 296 -12.97 -3.57 -3.88
N TYR A 297 -13.08 -2.24 -3.99
CA TYR A 297 -14.31 -1.51 -3.73
C TYR A 297 -15.42 -1.83 -4.73
N ALA A 298 -15.06 -2.19 -5.97
CA ALA A 298 -15.99 -2.69 -6.97
C ALA A 298 -16.42 -4.15 -6.74
N GLY A 299 -16.03 -4.77 -5.62
CA GLY A 299 -16.53 -6.07 -5.16
C GLY A 299 -15.57 -7.26 -5.34
N MET A 300 -14.35 -7.06 -5.87
CA MET A 300 -13.36 -8.13 -5.92
C MET A 300 -12.73 -8.37 -4.54
N LYS A 301 -12.42 -9.63 -4.21
CA LYS A 301 -11.64 -9.93 -3.00
C LYS A 301 -10.16 -9.61 -3.24
N GLU A 302 -9.45 -9.11 -2.22
CA GLU A 302 -8.01 -8.79 -2.35
C GLU A 302 -7.19 -9.96 -2.92
N SER A 303 -7.44 -11.18 -2.44
CA SER A 303 -6.77 -12.39 -2.94
C SER A 303 -7.07 -12.65 -4.41
N GLU A 304 -8.33 -12.45 -4.84
CA GLU A 304 -8.73 -12.60 -6.24
C GLU A 304 -8.02 -11.57 -7.14
N VAL A 305 -7.92 -10.32 -6.66
CA VAL A 305 -7.19 -9.26 -7.38
C VAL A 305 -5.73 -9.65 -7.52
N ILE A 306 -5.05 -10.05 -6.43
CA ILE A 306 -3.64 -10.44 -6.48
C ILE A 306 -3.43 -11.64 -7.42
N ASP A 307 -4.25 -12.68 -7.29
CA ASP A 307 -4.14 -13.93 -8.05
C ASP A 307 -4.35 -13.73 -9.56
N THR A 308 -5.12 -12.71 -9.96
CA THR A 308 -5.37 -12.39 -11.36
C THR A 308 -4.09 -12.04 -12.13
N TRP A 309 -3.11 -11.38 -11.49
CA TRP A 309 -1.85 -10.96 -12.11
C TRP A 309 -0.61 -11.72 -11.60
N ILE A 310 -0.78 -13.00 -11.24
CA ILE A 310 0.33 -13.92 -10.98
C ILE A 310 0.74 -14.62 -12.27
N TYR A 311 2.05 -14.80 -12.49
CA TYR A 311 2.51 -15.61 -13.62
C TYR A 311 2.15 -17.08 -13.41
N LYS A 312 1.43 -17.64 -14.39
CA LYS A 312 1.18 -19.09 -14.46
C LYS A 312 2.35 -19.86 -15.08
N ASP A 313 3.17 -19.18 -15.88
CA ASP A 313 4.37 -19.71 -16.51
C ASP A 313 5.50 -18.67 -16.46
N ARG A 314 6.75 -19.12 -16.25
CA ARG A 314 7.95 -18.28 -16.30
C ARG A 314 8.17 -17.62 -17.66
N GLN A 315 7.55 -18.13 -18.73
CA GLN A 315 7.61 -17.54 -20.07
C GLN A 315 6.70 -16.31 -20.27
N MET A 316 5.77 -16.03 -19.35
CA MET A 316 4.85 -14.89 -19.42
C MET A 316 5.36 -13.68 -18.61
N GLN A 317 6.47 -13.05 -19.07
CA GLN A 317 7.07 -11.88 -18.39
C GLN A 317 6.79 -10.56 -19.13
N SER A 318 5.59 -10.33 -19.67
CA SER A 318 5.25 -9.07 -20.35
C SER A 318 4.76 -7.95 -19.43
N TRP A 319 4.44 -8.25 -18.17
CA TRP A 319 4.02 -7.27 -17.15
C TRP A 319 4.62 -7.63 -15.79
N SER A 320 4.63 -6.73 -14.81
CA SER A 320 5.09 -7.03 -13.44
C SER A 320 4.00 -7.74 -12.63
N GLN A 321 4.32 -8.71 -11.76
CA GLN A 321 3.29 -9.29 -10.88
C GLN A 321 2.83 -8.28 -9.83
N LEU A 322 1.52 -8.23 -9.57
CA LEU A 322 0.95 -7.26 -8.64
C LEU A 322 1.52 -7.40 -7.22
N LYS A 323 1.72 -8.65 -6.76
CA LYS A 323 2.31 -8.93 -5.45
C LYS A 323 3.72 -8.37 -5.28
N ASP A 324 4.51 -8.36 -6.36
CA ASP A 324 5.88 -7.85 -6.36
C ASP A 324 5.92 -6.31 -6.40
N VAL A 325 4.88 -5.66 -6.96
CA VAL A 325 4.79 -4.20 -7.03
C VAL A 325 4.30 -3.63 -5.71
N LEU A 326 3.15 -4.10 -5.21
CA LEU A 326 2.53 -3.55 -4.01
C LEU A 326 3.22 -3.97 -2.72
N ASP A 327 3.97 -5.08 -2.75
CA ASP A 327 4.86 -5.54 -1.68
C ASP A 327 4.16 -5.69 -0.32
N PHE A 328 2.89 -6.13 -0.34
CA PHE A 328 2.08 -6.31 0.85
C PHE A 328 2.70 -7.35 1.79
N GLU A 329 2.91 -6.95 3.04
CA GLU A 329 3.52 -7.82 4.05
C GLU A 329 2.67 -9.06 4.30
N GLU A 330 1.34 -8.94 4.23
CA GLU A 330 0.41 -10.04 4.47
C GLU A 330 0.58 -11.18 3.45
N VAL A 331 0.94 -10.85 2.21
CA VAL A 331 1.23 -11.83 1.15
C VAL A 331 2.53 -12.55 1.46
N LYS A 332 3.59 -11.79 1.82
CA LYS A 332 4.89 -12.36 2.22
C LYS A 332 4.77 -13.27 3.41
N PHE A 333 3.99 -12.86 4.42
CA PHE A 333 3.72 -13.61 5.63
C PHE A 333 3.04 -14.93 5.32
N PHE A 334 2.01 -14.93 4.47
CA PHE A 334 1.33 -16.15 4.05
C PHE A 334 2.24 -17.12 3.29
N GLU A 335 2.96 -16.61 2.28
CA GLU A 335 3.90 -17.43 1.49
C GLU A 335 5.00 -18.02 2.38
N SER A 336 5.60 -17.19 3.24
CA SER A 336 6.64 -17.62 4.18
C SER A 336 6.12 -18.62 5.20
N PHE A 337 4.92 -18.43 5.73
CA PHE A 337 4.30 -19.38 6.64
C PHE A 337 4.15 -20.75 5.96
N LYS A 338 3.53 -20.79 4.78
CA LYS A 338 3.35 -22.04 4.02
C LYS A 338 4.66 -22.72 3.67
N GLN A 339 5.67 -21.94 3.28
CA GLN A 339 6.96 -22.48 2.87
C GLN A 339 7.79 -23.01 4.04
N TYR A 340 7.85 -22.27 5.15
CA TYR A 340 8.83 -22.52 6.21
C TYR A 340 8.27 -23.26 7.43
N VAL A 341 6.96 -23.20 7.69
CA VAL A 341 6.37 -24.00 8.78
C VAL A 341 6.68 -25.50 8.62
N PRO A 342 6.56 -26.12 7.43
CA PRO A 342 6.95 -27.52 7.24
C PRO A 342 8.42 -27.80 7.57
N TYR A 343 9.32 -26.85 7.27
CA TYR A 343 10.75 -26.98 7.55
C TYR A 343 11.04 -27.02 9.06
N TYR A 344 10.42 -26.11 9.83
CA TYR A 344 10.54 -26.08 11.29
C TYR A 344 9.75 -27.19 12.00
N SER A 345 8.91 -27.92 11.26
CA SER A 345 7.98 -28.91 11.80
C SER A 345 8.38 -30.35 11.43
N GLY A 346 9.63 -30.60 11.08
CA GLY A 346 10.12 -31.94 10.72
C GLY A 346 9.81 -33.01 11.77
N ASN A 347 9.89 -32.68 13.06
CA ASN A 347 9.60 -33.59 14.17
C ASN A 347 8.11 -33.96 14.32
N ILE A 348 7.21 -33.16 13.73
CA ILE A 348 5.75 -33.36 13.79
C ILE A 348 5.17 -33.50 12.38
N LYS A 349 5.98 -33.83 11.38
CA LYS A 349 5.57 -33.85 9.96
C LYS A 349 4.33 -34.73 9.73
N ASP A 350 4.29 -35.90 10.35
CA ASP A 350 3.17 -36.83 10.23
C ASP A 350 1.89 -36.23 10.85
N TRP A 351 2.00 -35.65 12.05
CA TRP A 351 0.88 -34.96 12.70
C TRP A 351 0.39 -33.77 11.88
N LEU A 352 1.30 -32.93 11.38
CA LEU A 352 0.99 -31.73 10.61
C LEU A 352 0.34 -32.07 9.26
N SER A 353 0.70 -33.22 8.67
CA SER A 353 0.10 -33.68 7.40
C SER A 353 -1.40 -33.97 7.49
N CYS A 354 -1.94 -34.14 8.70
CA CYS A 354 -3.37 -34.29 8.94
C CYS A 354 -4.15 -32.97 8.83
N TYR A 355 -3.47 -31.83 8.63
CA TYR A 355 -4.08 -30.51 8.59
C TYR A 355 -3.67 -29.74 7.33
N ASP A 356 -4.59 -28.93 6.82
CA ASP A 356 -4.26 -27.94 5.78
C ASP A 356 -3.74 -26.66 6.43
N LEU A 357 -2.48 -26.33 6.15
CA LEU A 357 -1.83 -25.11 6.64
C LEU A 357 -2.54 -23.83 6.18
N SER A 358 -3.18 -23.85 5.01
CA SER A 358 -3.95 -22.69 4.52
C SER A 358 -5.13 -22.41 5.44
N THR A 359 -5.90 -23.46 5.76
CA THR A 359 -7.02 -23.38 6.69
C THR A 359 -6.59 -22.93 8.09
N ILE A 360 -5.45 -23.42 8.60
CA ILE A 360 -4.89 -22.97 9.88
C ILE A 360 -4.51 -21.49 9.82
N TYR A 361 -3.85 -21.05 8.74
CA TYR A 361 -3.46 -19.65 8.56
C TYR A 361 -4.68 -18.74 8.47
N ASP A 362 -5.72 -19.12 7.72
CA ASP A 362 -6.95 -18.33 7.58
C ASP A 362 -7.71 -18.22 8.91
N TYR A 363 -7.75 -19.31 9.69
CA TYR A 363 -8.27 -19.27 11.06
C TYR A 363 -7.46 -18.30 11.93
N LEU A 364 -6.14 -18.42 11.93
CA LEU A 364 -5.26 -17.52 12.68
C LEU A 364 -5.42 -16.06 12.23
N LYS A 365 -5.54 -15.79 10.93
CA LYS A 365 -5.76 -14.46 10.36
C LYS A 365 -7.07 -13.82 10.83
N SER A 366 -8.06 -14.62 11.24
CA SER A 366 -9.30 -14.10 11.85
C SER A 366 -9.11 -13.58 13.28
N LEU A 367 -7.98 -13.88 13.92
CA LEU A 367 -7.64 -13.41 15.27
C LEU A 367 -6.92 -12.06 15.19
N ASP A 368 -7.36 -11.09 15.99
CA ASP A 368 -6.79 -9.73 15.99
C ASP A 368 -5.30 -9.73 16.38
N SER A 369 -4.88 -10.66 17.25
CA SER A 369 -3.48 -10.78 17.70
C SER A 369 -2.53 -11.43 16.69
N PHE A 370 -3.02 -12.01 15.61
CA PHE A 370 -2.17 -12.81 14.71
C PHE A 370 -1.20 -11.96 13.89
N ASN A 371 -1.62 -10.79 13.40
CA ASN A 371 -0.78 -9.95 12.54
C ASN A 371 0.58 -9.58 13.19
N PRO A 372 0.63 -9.11 14.46
CA PRO A 372 1.91 -8.93 15.16
C PRO A 372 2.72 -10.21 15.33
N TRP A 373 2.06 -11.35 15.55
CA TRP A 373 2.74 -12.63 15.74
C TRP A 373 3.40 -13.13 14.46
N ILE A 374 2.68 -13.12 13.34
CA ILE A 374 3.20 -13.63 12.07
C ILE A 374 4.33 -12.76 11.54
N ARG A 375 4.28 -11.44 11.79
CA ARG A 375 5.40 -10.54 11.53
C ARG A 375 6.62 -10.93 12.35
N GLY A 376 6.46 -11.15 13.66
CA GLY A 376 7.55 -11.62 14.53
C GLY A 376 8.14 -12.96 14.07
N PHE A 377 7.30 -13.88 13.62
CA PHE A 377 7.72 -15.15 13.03
C PHE A 377 8.55 -14.94 11.75
N TYR A 378 8.06 -14.11 10.83
CA TYR A 378 8.73 -13.78 9.58
C TYR A 378 10.08 -13.10 9.82
N ASP A 379 10.12 -12.09 10.69
CA ASP A 379 11.35 -11.35 11.00
C ASP A 379 12.40 -12.25 11.66
N LEU A 380 11.98 -13.16 12.56
CA LEU A 380 12.89 -14.16 13.13
C LEU A 380 13.40 -15.13 12.08
N HIS A 381 12.54 -15.62 11.19
CA HIS A 381 12.93 -16.48 10.08
C HIS A 381 14.02 -15.80 9.22
N GLU A 382 13.79 -14.55 8.81
CA GLU A 382 14.74 -13.77 8.02
C GLU A 382 16.06 -13.56 8.77
N LEU A 383 16.01 -13.23 10.06
CA LEU A 383 17.21 -12.97 10.86
C LEU A 383 18.07 -14.22 11.11
N ILE A 384 17.42 -15.37 11.34
CA ILE A 384 18.09 -16.66 11.58
C ILE A 384 18.70 -17.19 10.28
N ASN A 385 18.01 -17.04 9.15
CA ASN A 385 18.45 -17.62 7.87
C ASN A 385 19.29 -16.69 6.99
N LYS A 386 19.46 -15.41 7.36
CA LYS A 386 20.34 -14.48 6.61
C LYS A 386 21.80 -14.94 6.68
N LYS A 387 22.27 -15.55 5.60
CA LYS A 387 23.69 -15.89 5.38
C LYS A 387 24.45 -14.62 4.99
N GLY A 388 25.31 -14.13 5.87
CA GLY A 388 26.23 -13.03 5.60
C GLY A 388 27.22 -12.87 6.75
N ASP A 389 28.51 -12.85 6.42
CA ASP A 389 29.60 -12.99 7.41
C ASP A 389 29.87 -11.71 8.23
N ILE A 390 29.28 -10.57 7.86
CA ILE A 390 29.52 -9.28 8.54
C ILE A 390 28.19 -8.54 8.72
N ARG A 391 27.74 -8.41 9.98
CA ARG A 391 26.60 -7.57 10.36
C ARG A 391 27.12 -6.35 11.11
N LEU A 392 27.10 -5.17 10.46
CA LEU A 392 27.44 -3.89 11.10
C LEU A 392 26.32 -3.38 12.03
N VAL A 393 25.11 -3.92 11.86
CA VAL A 393 23.96 -3.69 12.75
C VAL A 393 23.68 -4.99 13.47
N GLN A 394 23.72 -4.96 14.82
CA GLN A 394 23.44 -6.14 15.63
C GLN A 394 21.99 -6.60 15.40
N PRO A 395 21.76 -7.85 14.96
CA PRO A 395 20.41 -8.39 14.85
C PRO A 395 19.79 -8.48 16.25
N ARG A 396 18.57 -7.96 16.41
CA ARG A 396 17.82 -7.96 17.67
C ARG A 396 16.97 -9.23 17.80
N VAL A 397 17.65 -10.38 17.80
CA VAL A 397 16.99 -11.70 17.84
C VAL A 397 16.20 -11.85 19.14
N ILE A 398 16.78 -11.42 20.26
CA ILE A 398 16.13 -11.50 21.56
C ILE A 398 14.83 -10.69 21.63
N ASP A 399 14.82 -9.46 21.11
CA ASP A 399 13.62 -8.60 21.09
C ASP A 399 12.48 -9.27 20.31
N ASN A 400 12.81 -9.92 19.19
CA ASN A 400 11.83 -10.63 18.40
C ASN A 400 11.36 -11.93 19.07
N LEU A 401 12.23 -12.66 19.78
CA LEU A 401 11.84 -13.84 20.57
C LEU A 401 10.91 -13.47 21.74
N LEU A 402 11.18 -12.34 22.40
CA LEU A 402 10.33 -11.74 23.43
C LEU A 402 8.94 -11.42 22.86
N ILE A 403 8.90 -10.69 21.75
CA ILE A 403 7.64 -10.35 21.05
C ILE A 403 6.89 -11.61 20.66
N LEU A 404 7.57 -12.58 20.04
CA LEU A 404 6.94 -13.83 19.61
C LEU A 404 6.36 -14.61 20.79
N SER A 405 7.09 -14.70 21.90
CA SER A 405 6.63 -15.42 23.11
C SER A 405 5.40 -14.75 23.73
N ILE A 406 5.41 -13.43 23.88
CA ILE A 406 4.25 -12.68 24.41
C ILE A 406 3.06 -12.81 23.46
N ARG A 407 3.27 -12.63 22.15
CA ARG A 407 2.18 -12.74 21.16
C ARG A 407 1.63 -14.16 21.07
N THR A 408 2.46 -15.18 21.30
CA THR A 408 1.98 -16.57 21.39
C THR A 408 1.01 -16.76 22.54
N GLU A 409 1.29 -16.17 23.72
CA GLU A 409 0.34 -16.20 24.84
C GLU A 409 -0.99 -15.51 24.48
N ILE A 410 -0.93 -14.35 23.81
CA ILE A 410 -2.14 -13.62 23.41
C ILE A 410 -2.96 -14.42 22.39
N ILE A 411 -2.34 -15.05 21.40
CA ILE A 411 -3.04 -15.94 20.46
C ILE A 411 -3.72 -17.09 21.22
N ILE A 412 -3.03 -17.73 22.15
CA ILE A 412 -3.61 -18.83 22.94
C ILE A 412 -4.84 -18.36 23.73
N ARG A 413 -4.81 -17.15 24.26
CA ARG A 413 -5.94 -16.50 24.93
C ARG A 413 -7.09 -16.23 23.98
N GLU A 414 -6.84 -15.62 22.83
CA GLU A 414 -7.89 -15.35 21.83
C GLU A 414 -8.52 -16.65 21.29
N VAL A 415 -7.72 -17.70 21.09
CA VAL A 415 -8.24 -19.03 20.72
C VAL A 415 -9.13 -19.58 21.84
N PHE A 416 -8.73 -19.47 23.11
CA PHE A 416 -9.57 -19.87 24.24
C PHE A 416 -10.89 -19.10 24.27
N SER A 417 -10.86 -17.78 24.11
CA SER A 417 -12.05 -16.93 24.12
C SER A 417 -12.97 -17.26 22.93
N SER A 418 -12.39 -17.55 21.77
CA SER A 418 -13.12 -18.02 20.59
C SER A 418 -13.81 -19.37 20.81
N LEU A 419 -13.22 -20.28 21.59
CA LEU A 419 -13.81 -21.59 21.89
C LEU A 419 -14.84 -21.54 23.02
N SER A 420 -14.58 -20.76 24.07
CA SER A 420 -15.42 -20.69 25.27
C SER A 420 -16.62 -19.76 25.12
N GLY A 421 -16.53 -18.75 24.26
CA GLY A 421 -17.50 -17.64 24.19
C GLY A 421 -17.48 -16.73 25.43
N THR A 422 -16.46 -16.86 26.28
CA THR A 422 -16.31 -16.10 27.54
C THR A 422 -14.94 -15.42 27.61
N GLN A 423 -14.81 -14.46 28.52
CA GLN A 423 -13.54 -13.80 28.78
C GLN A 423 -12.49 -14.80 29.32
N GLU A 424 -11.27 -14.69 28.82
CA GLU A 424 -10.16 -15.54 29.21
C GLU A 424 -9.72 -15.34 30.68
N PRO A 425 -9.23 -16.39 31.37
CA PRO A 425 -8.67 -16.26 32.70
C PRO A 425 -7.37 -15.44 32.72
N ASP A 426 -7.15 -14.59 33.72
CA ASP A 426 -5.91 -13.78 33.85
C ASP A 426 -4.62 -14.62 33.86
N LEU A 427 -4.65 -15.78 34.52
CA LEU A 427 -3.48 -16.65 34.65
C LEU A 427 -3.44 -17.68 33.51
N LEU A 428 -2.33 -17.72 32.77
CA LEU A 428 -2.11 -18.69 31.70
C LEU A 428 -2.28 -20.15 32.17
N LYS A 429 -1.91 -20.44 33.43
CA LYS A 429 -2.14 -21.77 34.02
C LYS A 429 -3.63 -22.14 34.07
N LYS A 430 -4.49 -21.20 34.45
CA LYS A 430 -5.94 -21.43 34.53
C LYS A 430 -6.52 -21.69 33.14
N LEU A 431 -6.04 -20.96 32.13
CA LEU A 431 -6.40 -21.22 30.74
C LEU A 431 -6.11 -22.67 30.34
N PHE A 432 -4.92 -23.21 30.65
CA PHE A 432 -4.61 -24.62 30.38
C PHE A 432 -5.39 -25.63 31.24
N LEU A 433 -5.90 -25.25 32.41
CA LEU A 433 -6.82 -26.08 33.21
C LEU A 433 -8.21 -26.18 32.59
N GLU A 434 -8.67 -25.12 31.94
CA GLU A 434 -10.04 -24.98 31.43
C GLU A 434 -10.18 -25.44 29.97
N LEU A 435 -9.14 -25.25 29.15
CA LEU A 435 -9.06 -25.76 27.77
C LEU A 435 -9.53 -27.22 27.57
N PRO A 436 -9.17 -28.19 28.44
CA PRO A 436 -9.63 -29.57 28.31
C PRO A 436 -11.15 -29.74 28.27
N GLY A 437 -11.92 -28.81 28.86
CA GLY A 437 -13.39 -28.83 28.86
C GLY A 437 -14.03 -28.29 27.59
N LEU A 438 -13.24 -27.63 26.72
CA LEU A 438 -13.70 -26.96 25.49
C LEU A 438 -13.39 -27.76 24.23
N ILE A 439 -12.61 -28.84 24.35
CA ILE A 439 -12.15 -29.66 23.22
C ILE A 439 -12.66 -31.10 23.34
N SER A 440 -12.97 -31.72 22.20
CA SER A 440 -13.44 -33.11 22.14
C SER A 440 -12.31 -34.15 22.02
N ASP A 441 -11.09 -33.74 21.68
CA ASP A 441 -9.96 -34.66 21.52
C ASP A 441 -9.37 -35.11 22.87
N SER A 442 -9.74 -36.33 23.28
CA SER A 442 -9.28 -36.96 24.52
C SER A 442 -7.75 -37.00 24.69
N LYS A 443 -6.98 -37.11 23.59
CA LYS A 443 -5.51 -37.12 23.65
C LYS A 443 -5.00 -35.74 24.08
N SER A 444 -5.48 -34.68 23.44
CA SER A 444 -5.12 -33.30 23.78
C SER A 444 -5.64 -32.88 25.15
N THR A 445 -6.84 -33.31 25.55
CA THR A 445 -7.38 -33.12 26.91
C THR A 445 -6.39 -33.64 27.96
N SER A 446 -5.80 -34.81 27.76
CA SER A 446 -4.84 -35.37 28.70
C SER A 446 -3.52 -34.59 28.76
N VAL A 447 -3.07 -34.02 27.63
CA VAL A 447 -1.86 -33.19 27.55
C VAL A 447 -2.06 -31.88 28.32
N PHE A 448 -3.15 -31.15 28.06
CA PHE A 448 -3.44 -29.88 28.74
C PHE A 448 -3.63 -30.04 30.25
N LYS A 449 -4.33 -31.10 30.70
CA LYS A 449 -4.46 -31.42 32.13
C LYS A 449 -3.10 -31.63 32.79
N ALA A 450 -2.18 -32.32 32.12
CA ALA A 450 -0.85 -32.55 32.66
C ALA A 450 0.02 -31.29 32.67
N ILE A 451 -0.08 -30.42 31.66
CA ILE A 451 0.64 -29.13 31.65
C ILE A 451 0.26 -28.30 32.88
N ALA A 452 -1.04 -28.26 33.16
CA ALA A 452 -1.57 -27.46 34.24
C ALA A 452 -1.44 -28.10 35.64
N ASP A 453 -0.95 -29.35 35.72
CA ASP A 453 -0.62 -30.00 36.98
C ASP A 453 0.39 -29.16 37.79
N LYS A 454 0.31 -29.22 39.12
CA LYS A 454 1.14 -28.39 39.99
C LYS A 454 2.63 -28.71 39.87
N GLU A 455 2.99 -29.99 39.76
CA GLU A 455 4.40 -30.39 39.68
C GLU A 455 4.97 -30.02 38.32
N ASN A 456 4.24 -30.29 37.24
CA ASN A 456 4.69 -30.01 35.87
C ASN A 456 4.77 -28.51 35.57
N TRP A 457 3.79 -27.71 36.02
CA TRP A 457 3.84 -26.26 35.85
C TRP A 457 5.04 -25.64 36.56
N GLY A 458 5.39 -26.17 37.75
CA GLY A 458 6.54 -25.72 38.54
C GLY A 458 7.89 -25.87 37.83
N LEU A 459 7.99 -26.74 36.82
CA LEU A 459 9.20 -26.90 36.00
C LEU A 459 9.54 -25.64 35.19
N THR A 460 8.55 -24.76 34.96
CA THR A 460 8.67 -23.57 34.08
C THR A 460 9.10 -22.29 34.81
N GLU A 461 9.26 -22.33 36.14
CA GLU A 461 9.42 -21.12 36.98
C GLU A 461 10.86 -20.59 37.10
N LEU A 462 11.86 -21.30 36.57
CA LEU A 462 13.28 -20.88 36.47
C LEU A 462 13.93 -20.29 37.74
N ARG A 463 13.43 -20.63 38.93
CA ARG A 463 13.92 -20.11 40.22
C ARG A 463 15.41 -20.35 40.47
N GLU A 464 15.95 -21.44 39.94
CA GLU A 464 17.34 -21.88 40.14
C GLU A 464 18.34 -21.31 39.10
N ARG A 465 17.86 -20.54 38.10
CA ARG A 465 18.68 -19.99 37.00
C ARG A 465 19.56 -21.05 36.31
N PRO A 466 18.97 -22.13 35.76
CA PRO A 466 19.74 -23.20 35.12
C PRO A 466 20.48 -22.72 33.86
N GLU A 467 21.59 -23.39 33.52
CA GLU A 467 22.38 -23.13 32.32
C GLU A 467 21.59 -23.39 31.04
N ASP A 468 20.80 -24.46 31.01
CA ASP A 468 19.76 -24.67 29.99
C ASP A 468 18.38 -24.49 30.63
N ILE A 469 17.63 -23.48 30.16
CA ILE A 469 16.30 -23.17 30.69
C ILE A 469 15.29 -24.30 30.46
N PHE A 470 15.52 -25.18 29.48
CA PHE A 470 14.61 -26.28 29.16
C PHE A 470 14.97 -27.61 29.81
N SER A 471 16.15 -27.74 30.42
CA SER A 471 16.66 -28.97 31.02
C SER A 471 15.67 -29.72 31.91
N LYS A 472 14.95 -29.00 32.79
CA LYS A 472 13.91 -29.60 33.67
C LYS A 472 12.70 -30.13 32.90
N VAL A 473 12.27 -29.42 31.87
CA VAL A 473 11.16 -29.83 31.01
C VAL A 473 11.57 -31.04 30.16
N ASP A 474 12.80 -31.05 29.65
CA ASP A 474 13.30 -32.15 28.82
C ASP A 474 13.49 -33.45 29.59
N ALA A 475 13.89 -33.36 30.87
CA ALA A 475 14.00 -34.50 31.79
C ALA A 475 12.63 -35.03 32.29
N CYS A 476 11.55 -34.29 32.07
CA CYS A 476 10.22 -34.67 32.54
C CYS A 476 9.67 -35.90 31.79
N ASN A 477 9.28 -36.93 32.55
CA ASN A 477 8.78 -38.21 32.04
C ASN A 477 7.31 -38.46 32.41
N VAL A 478 6.43 -37.57 31.97
CA VAL A 478 4.97 -37.69 32.14
C VAL A 478 4.36 -38.55 31.04
N GLY A 479 3.26 -39.26 31.37
CA GLY A 479 2.45 -39.98 30.39
C GLY A 479 3.12 -41.22 29.82
N LYS A 480 3.37 -42.24 30.65
CA LYS A 480 4.04 -43.50 30.22
C LYS A 480 3.43 -44.09 28.94
N ASN A 481 2.11 -44.15 28.86
CA ASN A 481 1.34 -44.74 27.74
C ASN A 481 0.96 -43.73 26.64
N TRP A 482 1.47 -42.50 26.68
CA TRP A 482 1.15 -41.49 25.66
C TRP A 482 1.85 -41.76 24.34
N SER A 483 1.23 -41.30 23.25
CA SER A 483 1.84 -41.29 21.93
C SER A 483 3.08 -40.38 21.89
N LYS A 484 3.89 -40.53 20.83
CA LYS A 484 5.04 -39.65 20.60
C LYS A 484 4.62 -38.18 20.51
N ASP A 485 3.55 -37.89 19.78
CA ASP A 485 3.03 -36.53 19.60
C ASP A 485 2.54 -35.92 20.93
N GLN A 486 1.82 -36.69 21.75
CA GLN A 486 1.36 -36.20 23.06
C GLN A 486 2.54 -35.79 23.95
N LYS A 487 3.59 -36.63 24.01
CA LYS A 487 4.82 -36.32 24.77
C LYS A 487 5.54 -35.11 24.17
N TYR A 488 5.56 -34.99 22.84
CA TYR A 488 6.18 -33.88 22.15
C TYR A 488 5.48 -32.55 22.44
N PHE A 489 4.17 -32.46 22.22
CA PHE A 489 3.40 -31.23 22.44
C PHE A 489 3.33 -30.84 23.92
N PHE A 490 3.31 -31.81 24.83
CA PHE A 490 3.50 -31.54 26.26
C PHE A 490 4.80 -30.77 26.54
N LYS A 491 5.92 -31.24 25.98
CA LYS A 491 7.22 -30.57 26.14
C LYS A 491 7.22 -29.21 25.45
N GLN A 492 6.74 -29.10 24.21
CA GLN A 492 6.75 -27.81 23.48
C GLN A 492 5.92 -26.74 24.18
N LEU A 493 4.75 -27.08 24.71
CA LEU A 493 3.92 -26.13 25.45
C LEU A 493 4.60 -25.68 26.76
N LEU A 494 5.22 -26.61 27.50
CA LEU A 494 5.99 -26.23 28.70
C LEU A 494 7.25 -25.42 28.36
N LYS A 495 7.93 -25.70 27.25
CA LYS A 495 9.06 -24.89 26.77
C LYS A 495 8.62 -23.50 26.35
N PHE A 496 7.47 -23.36 25.70
CA PHE A 496 6.87 -22.04 25.44
C PHE A 496 6.60 -21.29 26.75
N VAL A 497 5.94 -21.91 27.73
CA VAL A 497 5.66 -21.27 29.04
C VAL A 497 6.97 -20.89 29.76
N THR A 498 7.97 -21.76 29.70
CA THR A 498 9.31 -21.50 30.26
C THR A 498 9.98 -20.30 29.58
N SER A 499 9.89 -20.19 28.25
CA SER A 499 10.43 -19.06 27.48
C SER A 499 9.74 -17.76 27.85
N ARG A 500 8.40 -17.78 27.94
CA ARG A 500 7.61 -16.63 28.39
C ARG A 500 8.01 -16.19 29.81
N ASN A 501 8.14 -17.13 30.74
CA ASN A 501 8.55 -16.83 32.12
C ASN A 501 9.98 -16.30 32.20
N TYR A 502 10.89 -16.86 31.39
CA TYR A 502 12.25 -16.33 31.22
C TYR A 502 12.19 -14.85 30.86
N PHE A 503 11.51 -14.52 29.76
CA PHE A 503 11.43 -13.15 29.27
C PHE A 503 10.71 -12.16 30.21
N ALA A 504 9.81 -12.66 31.06
CA ALA A 504 9.11 -11.83 32.04
C ALA A 504 9.95 -11.50 33.28
N HIS A 505 10.90 -12.35 33.66
CA HIS A 505 11.51 -12.33 35.00
C HIS A 505 13.04 -12.47 35.03
N HIS A 506 13.67 -12.74 33.89
CA HIS A 506 15.08 -13.12 33.82
C HIS A 506 15.78 -12.45 32.62
N SER A 507 17.09 -12.29 32.73
CA SER A 507 17.96 -11.74 31.67
C SER A 507 19.34 -12.42 31.59
N TYR A 508 19.55 -13.49 32.36
CA TYR A 508 20.88 -14.07 32.56
C TYR A 508 21.39 -14.90 31.36
N LYS A 509 20.54 -15.19 30.37
CA LYS A 509 20.86 -15.86 29.10
C LYS A 509 20.64 -14.98 27.87
N ASP A 510 20.49 -13.66 28.04
CA ASP A 510 20.16 -12.76 26.93
C ASP A 510 21.22 -12.79 25.82
N SER A 511 22.51 -12.90 26.18
CA SER A 511 23.59 -13.01 25.20
C SER A 511 23.51 -14.29 24.37
N GLU A 512 23.05 -15.39 24.97
CA GLU A 512 22.91 -16.69 24.30
C GLU A 512 21.68 -16.68 23.38
N LEU A 513 20.55 -16.22 23.90
CA LEU A 513 19.28 -16.09 23.16
C LEU A 513 19.37 -15.08 22.01
N ASN A 514 20.23 -14.06 22.12
CA ASN A 514 20.44 -13.11 21.03
C ASN A 514 21.36 -13.68 19.92
N ASN A 515 22.00 -14.82 20.14
CA ASN A 515 22.83 -15.48 19.15
C ASN A 515 22.02 -16.56 18.40
N HIS A 516 21.62 -16.27 17.16
CA HIS A 516 20.87 -17.16 16.28
C HIS A 516 21.54 -18.51 15.95
N ILE A 517 22.84 -18.67 16.22
CA ILE A 517 23.56 -19.94 16.04
C ILE A 517 23.26 -20.91 17.19
N THR A 518 22.80 -20.41 18.34
CA THR A 518 22.53 -21.24 19.51
C THR A 518 21.27 -22.07 19.31
N GLU A 519 21.31 -23.31 19.80
CA GLU A 519 20.14 -24.20 19.78
C GLU A 519 18.99 -23.63 20.62
N MET A 520 19.31 -22.90 21.70
CA MET A 520 18.36 -22.30 22.62
C MET A 520 17.40 -21.33 21.91
N CYS A 521 17.92 -20.46 21.03
CA CYS A 521 17.09 -19.57 20.19
C CYS A 521 16.12 -20.37 19.32
N GLY A 522 16.61 -21.41 18.63
CA GLY A 522 15.79 -22.28 17.78
C GLY A 522 14.70 -23.01 18.58
N ASN A 523 15.02 -23.47 19.78
CA ASN A 523 14.09 -24.14 20.67
C ASN A 523 12.94 -23.21 21.11
N VAL A 524 13.23 -21.98 21.53
CA VAL A 524 12.18 -20.98 21.85
C VAL A 524 11.26 -20.75 20.65
N PHE A 525 11.86 -20.51 19.48
CA PHE A 525 11.12 -20.22 18.25
C PHE A 525 10.19 -21.38 17.85
N VAL A 526 10.72 -22.60 17.82
CA VAL A 526 9.96 -23.82 17.48
C VAL A 526 8.87 -24.09 18.53
N SER A 527 9.15 -23.92 19.81
CA SER A 527 8.15 -24.10 20.87
C SER A 527 6.98 -23.13 20.74
N CYS A 528 7.24 -21.87 20.40
CA CYS A 528 6.18 -20.89 20.13
C CYS A 528 5.34 -21.30 18.91
N LEU A 529 5.99 -21.60 17.77
CA LEU A 529 5.31 -22.04 16.55
C LEU A 529 4.44 -23.28 16.80
N HIS A 530 5.01 -24.32 17.41
CA HIS A 530 4.31 -25.60 17.62
C HIS A 530 3.18 -25.48 18.63
N SER A 531 3.29 -24.59 19.62
CA SER A 531 2.20 -24.27 20.55
C SER A 531 1.01 -23.63 19.83
N VAL A 532 1.27 -22.65 18.96
CA VAL A 532 0.24 -22.01 18.12
C VAL A 532 -0.40 -23.03 17.19
N LEU A 533 0.39 -23.78 16.41
CA LEU A 533 -0.13 -24.78 15.48
C LEU A 533 -1.00 -25.81 16.18
N TYR A 534 -0.55 -26.33 17.34
CA TYR A 534 -1.28 -27.36 18.08
C TYR A 534 -2.65 -26.86 18.55
N ILE A 535 -2.70 -25.68 19.18
CA ILE A 535 -3.93 -25.13 19.74
C ILE A 535 -4.90 -24.66 18.63
N SER A 536 -4.37 -24.05 17.57
CA SER A 536 -5.19 -23.59 16.43
C SER A 536 -5.73 -24.75 15.60
N ALA A 537 -4.96 -25.82 15.41
CA ALA A 537 -5.41 -27.02 14.69
C ALA A 537 -6.61 -27.68 15.38
N LEU A 538 -6.59 -27.79 16.71
CA LEU A 538 -7.71 -28.32 17.50
C LEU A 538 -8.97 -27.45 17.37
N SER A 539 -8.79 -26.13 17.27
CA SER A 539 -9.89 -25.17 17.13
C SER A 539 -10.51 -25.19 15.73
N SER A 540 -9.68 -25.31 14.68
CA SER A 540 -10.15 -25.43 13.30
C SER A 540 -10.99 -26.69 13.04
N GLN A 541 -10.76 -27.77 13.79
CA GLN A 541 -11.57 -28.99 13.71
C GLN A 541 -12.94 -28.82 14.41
N GLY A 542 -13.00 -28.08 15.52
CA GLY A 542 -14.25 -27.79 16.24
C GLY A 542 -15.24 -26.92 15.45
N ILE A 543 -14.74 -25.97 14.64
CA ILE A 543 -15.57 -25.07 13.84
C ILE A 543 -16.25 -25.79 12.66
N ASN A 544 -15.57 -26.78 12.04
CA ASN A 544 -16.15 -27.56 10.95
C ASN A 544 -17.25 -28.55 11.40
N GLN A 545 -17.26 -28.95 12.67
CA GLN A 545 -18.32 -29.83 13.22
C GLN A 545 -19.60 -29.08 13.62
N ASN A 546 -19.52 -27.76 13.85
CA ASN A 546 -20.67 -26.93 14.19
C ASN A 546 -21.42 -26.32 12.98
N ARG A 547 -21.02 -26.67 11.75
CA ARG A 547 -21.69 -26.22 10.50
C ARG A 547 -22.64 -27.25 9.86
N THR A 548 -22.85 -28.42 10.47
CA THR A 548 -23.93 -29.32 10.07
C THR A 548 -25.23 -28.92 10.77
N PRO A 549 -26.28 -28.48 10.05
CA PRO A 549 -27.56 -28.22 10.69
C PRO A 549 -28.10 -29.56 11.22
N ARG A 550 -28.45 -29.57 12.51
CA ARG A 550 -29.28 -30.65 13.08
C ARG A 550 -30.62 -30.62 12.34
N THR A 551 -30.77 -31.45 11.33
CA THR A 551 -32.10 -31.89 10.88
C THR A 551 -32.67 -32.76 11.99
N SER A 552 -33.49 -32.16 12.85
CA SER A 552 -34.37 -32.88 13.74
C SER A 552 -35.57 -33.41 12.95
N LEU A 553 -35.81 -34.71 13.11
CA LEU A 553 -37.09 -35.39 12.89
C LEU A 553 -38.21 -34.72 13.70
#